data_AF-A0A3B1C6U1-F1
#
_entry.id   AF-A0A3B1C6U1-F1
#
_cell.length_a   1.000
_cell.length_b   1.000
_cell.length_c   1.000
_cell.angle_alpha   90.00
_cell.angle_beta   90.00
_cell.angle_gamma   90.00
#
_symmetry.space_group_name_H-M   'P 1'
#
loop_
_entity.id
_entity.type
_entity.pdbx_description
1 polymer ?
#
loop_
_entity_poly.entity_id
_entity_poly.type
_entity_poly.pdbx_seq_one_letter_code
_entity_poly.pdbx_strand_id
1 'polypeptide(L)'
;MKSSERRQINRSLTLRSWEKSLAILFTVFFYLFLYTQAESLSVTRGPYLQQPTPQSVIVRWRTDTESDSEVKYGTSPGSYGASVKDYAVTTNHEIKITGLDSDTKY
;
A
#
# COMPACT_ATOMS: atom_id res chain seq x y z
N MET A 1 -72.47 -17.18 1.81
CA MET A 1 -71.31 -17.24 0.89
C MET A 1 -70.52 -15.95 1.03
N LYS A 2 -69.21 -16.00 1.29
CA LYS A 2 -68.26 -14.87 1.57
C LYS A 2 -68.21 -14.32 3.01
N SER A 3 -67.67 -15.10 3.94
CA SER A 3 -67.11 -14.52 5.19
C SER A 3 -65.74 -15.11 5.59
N SER A 4 -65.29 -16.20 4.96
CA SER A 4 -64.05 -16.89 5.33
C SER A 4 -62.77 -16.40 4.64
N GLU A 5 -62.84 -15.48 3.67
CA GLU A 5 -61.66 -15.09 2.85
C GLU A 5 -60.88 -13.87 3.37
N ARG A 6 -61.34 -13.15 4.40
CA ARG A 6 -60.65 -11.95 4.90
C ARG A 6 -59.77 -12.21 6.14
N ARG A 7 -58.91 -13.24 6.10
CA ARG A 7 -58.00 -13.56 7.23
C ARG A 7 -56.58 -13.93 6.84
N GLN A 8 -56.16 -13.61 5.63
CA GLN A 8 -54.80 -13.77 5.18
C GLN A 8 -54.46 -12.52 4.35
N ILE A 9 -53.18 -12.16 4.27
CA ILE A 9 -52.65 -10.99 3.54
C ILE A 9 -52.68 -9.68 4.35
N ASN A 10 -52.08 -9.70 5.54
CA ASN A 10 -51.32 -8.57 6.09
C ASN A 10 -50.23 -9.13 7.02
N ARG A 11 -49.41 -10.06 6.51
CA ARG A 11 -48.13 -10.38 7.16
C ARG A 11 -47.17 -9.27 6.77
N SER A 12 -47.13 -8.21 7.57
CA SER A 12 -46.02 -7.25 7.49
C SER A 12 -44.73 -8.05 7.56
N LEU A 13 -43.89 -7.94 6.52
CA LEU A 13 -42.58 -8.58 6.43
C LEU A 13 -41.61 -7.88 7.40
N THR A 14 -41.95 -7.87 8.69
CA THR A 14 -41.06 -7.40 9.74
C THR A 14 -40.11 -8.53 10.02
N LEU A 15 -38.87 -8.38 9.55
CA LEU A 15 -37.76 -9.28 9.86
C LEU A 15 -37.76 -9.61 11.35
N ARG A 16 -37.54 -10.88 11.70
CA ARG A 16 -37.39 -11.28 13.10
C ARG A 16 -36.17 -10.57 13.68
N SER A 17 -36.17 -10.31 14.99
CA SER A 17 -35.09 -9.51 15.64
C SER A 17 -33.67 -10.04 15.38
N TRP A 18 -33.52 -11.35 15.22
CA TRP A 18 -32.24 -11.99 14.88
C TRP A 18 -31.83 -11.79 13.41
N GLU A 19 -32.79 -11.73 12.47
CA GLU A 19 -32.54 -11.41 11.06
C GLU A 19 -32.10 -9.94 10.89
N LYS A 20 -32.64 -9.03 11.69
CA LYS A 20 -32.17 -7.62 11.73
C LYS A 20 -30.74 -7.51 12.28
N SER A 21 -30.42 -8.31 13.30
CA SER A 21 -29.07 -8.34 13.90
C SER A 21 -28.04 -8.91 12.92
N LEU A 22 -28.39 -9.99 12.21
CA LEU A 22 -27.57 -10.55 11.15
C LEU A 22 -27.40 -9.58 9.96
N ALA A 23 -28.46 -8.87 9.58
CA ALA A 23 -28.38 -7.86 8.53
C ALA A 23 -27.45 -6.69 8.92
N ILE A 24 -27.55 -6.18 10.15
CA ILE A 24 -26.66 -5.12 10.65
C ILE A 24 -25.21 -5.60 10.71
N LEU A 25 -24.96 -6.80 11.23
CA LEU A 25 -23.63 -7.39 11.28
C LEU A 25 -23.06 -7.59 9.86
N PHE A 26 -23.87 -8.04 8.91
CA PHE A 26 -23.47 -8.18 7.51
C PHE A 26 -23.18 -6.82 6.86
N THR A 27 -23.99 -5.79 7.11
CA THR A 27 -23.74 -4.44 6.58
C THR A 27 -22.47 -3.84 7.19
N VAL A 28 -22.26 -3.97 8.50
CA VAL A 28 -21.03 -3.49 9.17
C VAL A 28 -19.81 -4.24 8.65
N PHE A 29 -19.90 -5.56 8.51
CA PHE A 29 -18.82 -6.40 7.97
C PHE A 29 -18.53 -6.07 6.51
N PHE A 30 -19.55 -5.86 5.69
CA PHE A 30 -19.41 -5.47 4.29
C PHE A 30 -18.82 -4.06 4.16
N TYR A 31 -19.25 -3.09 4.99
CA TYR A 31 -18.66 -1.76 5.05
C TYR A 31 -17.17 -1.88 5.42
N LEU A 32 -16.83 -2.57 6.51
CA LEU A 32 -15.44 -2.78 6.93
C LEU A 32 -14.58 -3.47 5.85
N PHE A 33 -15.13 -4.47 5.16
CA PHE A 33 -14.46 -5.16 4.06
C PHE A 33 -14.19 -4.22 2.86
N LEU A 34 -15.11 -3.30 2.57
CA LEU A 34 -14.89 -2.26 1.55
C LEU A 34 -13.84 -1.21 1.95
N TYR A 35 -13.54 -1.03 3.24
CA TYR A 35 -12.53 -0.05 3.70
C TYR A 35 -11.11 -0.60 3.77
N THR A 36 -10.91 -1.92 3.81
CA THR A 36 -9.56 -2.51 3.91
C THR A 36 -8.99 -2.79 2.52
N GLN A 37 -8.40 -1.78 1.87
CA GLN A 37 -7.49 -2.01 0.76
C GLN A 37 -6.04 -1.88 1.27
N ALA A 38 -5.30 -2.98 1.22
CA ALA A 38 -3.85 -2.94 1.43
C ALA A 38 -3.20 -2.67 0.07
N GLU A 39 -2.55 -1.52 -0.08
CA GLU A 39 -1.68 -1.27 -1.23
C GLU A 39 -0.36 -2.02 -1.01
N SER A 40 -0.01 -2.92 -1.94
CA SER A 40 1.28 -3.58 -1.93
C SER A 40 2.30 -2.71 -2.64
N LEU A 41 3.41 -2.39 -1.98
CA LEU A 41 4.49 -1.65 -2.62
C LEU A 41 5.15 -2.51 -3.71
N SER A 42 5.12 -2.03 -4.95
CA SER A 42 5.85 -2.60 -6.07
C SER A 42 6.73 -1.55 -6.74
N VAL A 43 7.86 -2.01 -7.28
CA VAL A 43 8.79 -1.16 -8.03
C VAL A 43 8.30 -1.09 -9.49
N THR A 44 7.73 0.03 -9.88
CA THR A 44 7.23 0.27 -11.26
C THR A 44 8.36 0.63 -12.22
N ARG A 45 9.46 1.19 -11.70
CA ARG A 45 10.70 1.41 -12.45
C ARG A 45 11.90 1.12 -11.57
N GLY A 46 12.74 0.18 -12.02
CA GLY A 46 13.93 -0.26 -11.29
C GLY A 46 14.95 0.87 -11.04
N PRO A 47 15.85 0.70 -10.05
CA PRO A 47 16.90 1.66 -9.75
C PRO A 47 17.82 1.95 -10.93
N TYR A 48 18.15 3.21 -11.14
CA TYR A 48 19.14 3.66 -12.12
C TYR A 48 19.95 4.83 -11.58
N LEU A 49 21.18 4.97 -12.10
CA LEU A 49 22.12 6.01 -11.70
C LEU A 49 21.94 7.27 -12.56
N GLN A 50 22.05 8.43 -11.93
CA GLN A 50 22.06 9.74 -12.56
C GLN A 50 23.20 10.60 -12.02
N GLN A 51 23.68 11.53 -12.85
CA GLN A 51 24.65 12.55 -12.50
C GLN A 51 25.87 12.01 -11.72
N PRO A 52 26.57 10.97 -12.23
CA PRO A 52 27.77 10.48 -11.57
C PRO A 52 28.85 11.57 -11.56
N THR A 53 29.52 11.71 -10.44
CA THR A 53 30.76 12.48 -10.27
C THR A 53 31.81 11.55 -9.67
N PRO A 54 33.09 11.95 -9.60
CA PRO A 54 34.12 11.15 -8.95
C PRO A 54 33.84 10.83 -7.46
N GLN A 55 32.92 11.54 -6.80
CA GLN A 55 32.65 11.39 -5.37
C GLN A 55 31.16 11.31 -5.01
N SER A 56 30.28 11.24 -6.01
CA SER A 56 28.83 11.20 -5.77
C SER A 56 28.07 10.55 -6.91
N VAL A 57 26.89 10.03 -6.60
CA VAL A 57 25.92 9.56 -7.60
C VAL A 57 24.50 9.76 -7.08
N ILE A 58 23.53 9.90 -7.98
CA ILE A 58 22.12 9.92 -7.64
C ILE A 58 21.50 8.58 -8.03
N VAL A 59 20.80 7.93 -7.10
CA VAL A 59 20.03 6.70 -7.34
C VAL A 59 18.55 7.04 -7.40
N ARG A 60 17.87 6.58 -8.44
CA ARG A 60 16.44 6.84 -8.66
C ARG A 60 15.66 5.60 -9.02
N TRP A 61 14.44 5.50 -8.53
CA TRP A 61 13.47 4.46 -8.86
C TRP A 61 12.06 5.00 -8.68
N ARG A 62 11.07 4.20 -9.09
CA ARG A 62 9.65 4.54 -8.86
C ARG A 62 8.92 3.36 -8.25
N THR A 63 7.97 3.68 -7.38
CA THR A 63 7.01 2.74 -6.81
C THR A 63 5.59 3.08 -7.27
N ASP A 64 4.67 2.13 -7.11
CA ASP A 64 3.23 2.37 -7.30
C ASP A 64 2.56 2.97 -6.06
N THR A 65 3.14 2.71 -4.89
CA THR A 65 2.65 3.13 -3.58
C THR A 65 3.61 4.16 -2.99
N GLU A 66 3.09 5.17 -2.28
CA GLU A 66 3.93 6.14 -1.59
C GLU A 66 4.69 5.50 -0.42
N SER A 67 6.00 5.73 -0.35
CA SER A 67 6.85 5.23 0.73
C SER A 67 8.03 6.16 0.99
N ASP A 68 8.70 5.96 2.12
CA ASP A 68 10.06 6.47 2.33
C ASP A 68 11.09 5.59 1.57
N SER A 69 12.38 5.93 1.71
CA SER A 69 13.46 5.36 0.91
C SER A 69 14.76 5.15 1.68
N GLU A 70 15.48 4.08 1.36
CA GLU A 70 16.84 3.82 1.83
C GLU A 70 17.67 3.20 0.70
N VAL A 71 18.88 3.72 0.47
CA VAL A 71 19.90 3.05 -0.35
C VAL A 71 21.02 2.55 0.54
N LYS A 72 21.30 1.26 0.48
CA LYS A 72 22.48 0.62 1.10
C LYS A 72 23.52 0.35 0.02
N TYR A 73 24.78 0.64 0.31
CA TYR A 73 25.89 0.52 -0.65
C TYR A 73 27.19 0.10 0.05
N GLY A 74 28.12 -0.45 -0.74
CA GLY A 74 29.40 -0.96 -0.25
C GLY A 74 30.22 -1.57 -1.37
N THR A 75 31.53 -1.69 -1.19
CA THR A 75 32.46 -2.12 -2.26
C THR A 75 32.47 -3.64 -2.51
N SER A 76 31.75 -4.41 -1.71
CA SER A 76 31.65 -5.87 -1.81
C SER A 76 30.20 -6.29 -2.05
N PRO A 77 29.90 -7.06 -3.11
CA PRO A 77 28.55 -7.55 -3.37
C PRO A 77 27.98 -8.29 -2.15
N GLY A 78 26.76 -7.93 -1.74
CA GLY A 78 26.10 -8.52 -0.58
C GLY A 78 26.57 -8.00 0.79
N SER A 79 27.55 -7.09 0.84
CA SER A 79 28.02 -6.45 2.07
C SER A 79 27.95 -4.93 1.95
N TYR A 80 26.86 -4.35 2.48
CA TYR A 80 26.57 -2.92 2.38
C TYR A 80 26.71 -2.27 3.75
N GLY A 81 27.91 -1.76 4.04
CA GLY A 81 28.24 -1.13 5.32
C GLY A 81 27.74 0.31 5.46
N ALA A 82 27.32 0.95 4.36
CA ALA A 82 26.84 2.32 4.35
C ALA A 82 25.38 2.40 3.90
N SER A 83 24.67 3.44 4.35
CA SER A 83 23.28 3.70 3.96
C SER A 83 22.96 5.20 3.94
N VAL A 84 22.05 5.60 3.05
CA VAL A 84 21.43 6.93 3.04
C VAL A 84 19.92 6.73 3.05
N LYS A 85 19.22 7.44 3.94
CA LYS A 85 17.75 7.40 4.07
C LYS A 85 17.15 8.74 3.65
N ASP A 86 15.99 8.66 3.02
CA ASP A 86 15.10 9.79 2.77
C ASP A 86 13.70 9.43 3.30
N TYR A 87 13.18 10.25 4.21
CA TYR A 87 11.90 10.04 4.87
C TYR A 87 10.73 10.70 4.13
N ALA A 88 10.99 11.36 2.99
CA ALA A 88 9.94 11.87 2.14
C ALA A 88 9.09 10.71 1.58
N VAL A 89 7.78 10.78 1.81
CA VAL A 89 6.82 9.79 1.33
C VAL A 89 6.41 10.16 -0.10
N THR A 90 6.84 9.37 -1.07
CA THR A 90 6.63 9.64 -2.50
C THR A 90 6.59 8.37 -3.34
N THR A 91 6.22 8.50 -4.61
CA THR A 91 6.34 7.46 -5.65
C THR A 91 7.55 7.67 -6.57
N ASN A 92 8.21 8.84 -6.49
CA ASN A 92 9.38 9.18 -7.29
C ASN A 92 10.60 9.39 -6.39
N HIS A 93 11.35 8.32 -6.17
CA HIS A 93 12.46 8.30 -5.22
C HIS A 93 13.76 8.82 -5.84
N GLU A 94 14.49 9.62 -5.07
CA GLU A 94 15.78 10.19 -5.47
C GLU A 94 16.71 10.32 -4.25
N ILE A 95 17.78 9.52 -4.23
CA ILE A 95 18.79 9.58 -3.16
C ILE A 95 20.14 9.94 -3.75
N LYS A 96 20.72 11.05 -3.30
CA LYS A 96 22.10 11.45 -3.61
C LYS A 96 23.06 10.84 -2.59
N ILE A 97 23.99 10.02 -3.07
CA ILE A 97 25.11 9.49 -2.29
C ILE A 97 26.32 10.38 -2.54
N THR A 98 27.00 10.79 -1.48
CA THR A 98 28.19 11.66 -1.52
C THR A 98 29.34 11.04 -0.72
N GLY A 99 30.55 11.53 -0.94
CA GLY A 99 31.74 11.06 -0.22
C GLY A 99 32.19 9.67 -0.69
N LEU A 100 31.94 9.34 -1.95
CA LEU A 100 32.48 8.15 -2.59
C LEU A 100 33.95 8.35 -2.91
N ASP A 101 34.74 7.28 -2.80
CA ASP A 101 36.10 7.27 -3.28
C ASP A 101 36.11 7.23 -4.82
N SER A 102 36.97 8.03 -5.43
CA SER A 102 37.12 8.05 -6.89
C SER A 102 37.71 6.73 -7.39
N ASP A 103 37.36 6.38 -8.64
CA ASP A 103 37.81 5.13 -9.30
C ASP A 103 37.53 3.85 -8.49
N THR A 104 36.47 3.87 -7.67
CA THR A 104 36.10 2.75 -6.79
C THR A 104 34.76 2.16 -7.23
N LYS A 105 34.68 0.83 -7.27
CA LYS A 105 33.43 0.10 -7.52
C LYS A 105 32.65 -0.07 -6.23
N TYR A 106 31.38 0.32 -6.26
CA TYR A 106 30.37 0.13 -5.22
C TYR A 106 29.20 -0.70 -5.74
#